data_AF-A0A1X0QW88-F1
#
_entry.id   AF-A0A1X0QW88-F1
#
_cell.length_a   1.000
_cell.length_b   1.000
_cell.length_c   1.000
_cell.angle_alpha   90.00
_cell.angle_beta   90.00
_cell.angle_gamma   90.00
#
_symmetry.space_group_name_H-M   'P 1'
#
loop_
_entity.id
_entity.type
_entity.pdbx_description
1 polymer ?
#
loop_
_entity_poly.entity_id
_entity_poly.type
_entity_poly.pdbx_seq_one_letter_code
_entity_poly.pdbx_strand_id
1 'polypeptide(L)'
;MSEKPNHYYNSSNYNNNALSRPVRRHLVNVYLTLAAMCAIATFGSHIGDYLGPSGTSIGSVGALGSMSMIRFTSINSNSRWGLLLAYSIFSGIAISTFISFILNWDPTGNIVFLSLTSAALVFLGFTLSALTSSRRSTMYVGALASSAISVLLWLSLANIFFFQSSNLFSFELYAGLLAFAGFVMYDTQMIIDRANAGIMDIPGHAIELFMDLYALFVRFANIFLKKEMERENDKRRRQRGGFRLQRE
;
A
#
# COMPACT_ATOMS: atom_id res chain seq x y z
N MET A 1 -36.55 -53.02 -10.28
CA MET A 1 -36.98 -51.69 -10.76
C MET A 1 -37.09 -50.80 -9.54
N SER A 2 -36.11 -49.91 -9.29
CA SER A 2 -36.15 -48.95 -8.19
C SER A 2 -35.62 -47.63 -8.74
N GLU A 3 -36.53 -46.69 -8.92
CA GLU A 3 -36.28 -45.35 -9.46
C GLU A 3 -35.38 -44.56 -8.51
N LYS A 4 -34.29 -44.02 -9.04
CA LYS A 4 -33.50 -42.98 -8.37
C LYS A 4 -34.18 -41.63 -8.64
N PRO A 5 -34.45 -40.78 -7.64
CA PRO A 5 -34.93 -39.44 -7.89
C PRO A 5 -33.81 -38.57 -8.47
N ASN A 6 -34.13 -37.97 -9.62
CA ASN A 6 -33.24 -37.17 -10.45
C ASN A 6 -32.77 -35.89 -9.74
N HIS A 7 -31.45 -35.70 -9.71
CA HIS A 7 -30.80 -34.43 -9.41
C HIS A 7 -31.19 -33.38 -10.46
N TYR A 8 -32.00 -32.40 -10.07
CA TYR A 8 -32.10 -31.12 -10.77
C TYR A 8 -31.32 -30.06 -9.98
N TYR A 9 -30.00 -30.04 -10.15
CA TYR A 9 -29.25 -28.80 -9.92
C TYR A 9 -29.64 -27.83 -11.03
N ASN A 10 -30.43 -26.83 -10.67
CA ASN A 10 -30.80 -25.73 -11.55
C ASN A 10 -29.52 -24.95 -11.92
N SER A 11 -28.94 -25.23 -13.08
CA SER A 11 -27.80 -24.49 -13.63
C SER A 11 -28.30 -23.17 -14.22
N SER A 12 -28.64 -22.21 -13.37
CA SER A 12 -29.04 -20.89 -13.80
C SER A 12 -27.82 -19.98 -13.97
N ASN A 13 -27.35 -19.92 -15.23
CA ASN A 13 -26.65 -18.79 -15.84
C ASN A 13 -25.30 -18.36 -15.23
N TYR A 14 -24.25 -19.09 -15.59
CA TYR A 14 -22.87 -18.61 -15.54
C TYR A 14 -22.68 -17.47 -16.56
N ASN A 15 -22.95 -16.25 -16.11
CA ASN A 15 -22.47 -15.05 -16.77
C ASN A 15 -21.02 -14.84 -16.31
N ASN A 16 -20.05 -15.35 -17.10
CA ASN A 16 -18.64 -15.53 -16.73
C ASN A 16 -17.83 -14.26 -16.41
N ASN A 17 -18.45 -13.08 -16.24
CA ASN A 17 -17.75 -11.82 -15.96
C ASN A 17 -18.43 -10.94 -14.89
N ALA A 18 -19.53 -11.38 -14.27
CA ALA A 18 -20.24 -10.56 -13.29
C ALA A 18 -19.95 -11.05 -11.86
N LEU A 19 -19.27 -10.22 -11.04
CA LEU A 19 -19.11 -10.50 -9.61
C LEU A 19 -20.48 -10.78 -8.98
N SER A 20 -20.55 -11.84 -8.17
CA SER A 20 -21.78 -12.16 -7.44
C SER A 20 -22.14 -11.00 -6.50
N ARG A 21 -23.46 -10.75 -6.33
CA ARG A 21 -23.95 -9.65 -5.47
C ARG A 21 -23.35 -9.67 -4.05
N PRO A 22 -23.17 -10.84 -3.39
CA PRO A 22 -22.53 -10.91 -2.08
C PRO A 22 -21.07 -10.43 -2.10
N VAL A 23 -20.28 -10.85 -3.08
CA VAL A 23 -18.86 -10.48 -3.19
C VAL A 23 -18.70 -9.00 -3.48
N ARG A 24 -19.55 -8.42 -4.33
CA ARG A 24 -19.55 -6.98 -4.60
C ARG A 24 -19.80 -6.17 -3.32
N ARG A 25 -20.79 -6.58 -2.51
CA ARG A 25 -21.09 -5.93 -1.23
C ARG A 25 -19.92 -6.06 -0.25
N HIS A 26 -19.29 -7.24 -0.20
CA HIS A 26 -18.09 -7.46 0.62
C HIS A 26 -16.95 -6.53 0.23
N LEU A 27 -16.63 -6.44 -1.06
CA LEU A 27 -15.60 -5.52 -1.56
C LEU A 27 -15.90 -4.08 -1.19
N VAL A 28 -17.13 -3.60 -1.38
CA VAL A 28 -17.52 -2.23 -1.00
C VAL A 28 -17.24 -1.99 0.49
N ASN A 29 -17.60 -2.93 1.38
CA ASN A 29 -17.31 -2.80 2.81
C ASN A 29 -15.82 -2.79 3.11
N VAL A 30 -15.02 -3.59 2.39
CA VAL A 30 -13.55 -3.59 2.51
C VAL A 30 -12.96 -2.24 2.08
N TYR A 31 -13.37 -1.68 0.94
CA TYR A 31 -12.89 -0.37 0.47
C TYR A 31 -13.36 0.79 1.36
N LEU A 32 -14.57 0.72 1.93
CA LEU A 32 -15.03 1.69 2.93
C LEU A 32 -14.19 1.61 4.21
N THR A 33 -13.85 0.39 4.65
CA THR A 33 -12.98 0.17 5.80
C THR A 33 -11.57 0.70 5.50
N LEU A 34 -11.02 0.44 4.31
CA LEU A 34 -9.75 0.99 3.85
C LEU A 34 -9.74 2.53 3.91
N ALA A 35 -10.81 3.19 3.45
CA ALA A 35 -10.94 4.64 3.52
C ALA A 35 -10.97 5.14 4.98
N ALA A 36 -11.69 4.44 5.86
CA ALA A 36 -11.69 4.75 7.29
C ALA A 36 -10.30 4.56 7.94
N MET A 37 -9.58 3.50 7.57
CA MET A 37 -8.19 3.27 8.02
C MET A 37 -7.27 4.42 7.60
N CYS A 38 -7.42 4.95 6.37
CA CYS A 38 -6.66 6.11 5.92
C CYS A 38 -6.95 7.35 6.79
N ALA A 39 -8.21 7.62 7.10
CA ALA A 39 -8.58 8.75 7.98
C ALA A 39 -8.02 8.58 9.40
N ILE A 40 -8.08 7.37 9.94
CA ILE A 40 -7.51 7.04 11.27
C ILE A 40 -5.99 7.15 11.23
N ALA A 41 -5.32 6.72 10.16
CA ALA A 41 -3.88 6.85 10.00
C ALA A 41 -3.44 8.33 9.94
N THR A 42 -4.21 9.20 9.26
CA THR A 42 -3.97 10.65 9.30
C THR A 42 -4.09 11.22 10.71
N PHE A 43 -5.07 10.76 11.49
CA PHE A 43 -5.16 11.15 12.89
C PHE A 43 -3.97 10.62 13.70
N GLY A 44 -3.53 9.39 13.43
CA GLY A 44 -2.33 8.79 14.01
C GLY A 44 -1.05 9.56 13.68
N SER A 45 -0.89 10.09 12.47
CA SER A 45 0.29 10.88 12.11
C SER A 45 0.36 12.19 12.88
N HIS A 46 -0.78 12.86 13.10
CA HIS A 46 -0.84 14.05 13.95
C HIS A 46 -0.48 13.75 15.40
N ILE A 47 -0.91 12.61 15.95
CA ILE A 47 -0.47 12.18 17.28
C ILE A 47 1.05 11.95 17.26
N GLY A 48 1.56 11.26 16.24
CA GLY A 48 2.97 10.94 16.10
C GLY A 48 3.89 12.15 16.03
N ASP A 49 3.42 13.30 15.55
CA ASP A 49 4.19 14.56 15.57
C ASP A 49 4.54 15.00 17.01
N TYR A 50 3.65 14.78 17.98
CA TYR A 50 3.91 15.09 19.39
C TYR A 50 4.91 14.14 20.05
N LEU A 51 5.01 12.89 19.58
CA LEU A 51 6.01 11.94 20.06
C LEU A 51 7.41 12.23 19.51
N GLY A 52 7.52 13.02 18.44
CA GLY A 52 8.80 13.30 17.79
C GLY A 52 9.44 12.04 17.17
N PRO A 53 10.78 11.96 17.08
CA PRO A 53 11.47 10.87 16.39
C PRO A 53 11.23 9.47 16.99
N SER A 54 10.94 9.39 18.29
CA SER A 54 10.60 8.11 18.95
C SER A 54 9.22 7.60 18.57
N GLY A 55 8.34 8.46 18.05
CA GLY A 55 7.04 8.07 17.51
C GLY A 55 7.19 7.03 16.39
N THR A 56 8.15 7.23 15.48
CA THR A 56 8.37 6.32 14.34
C THR A 56 8.62 4.87 14.78
N SER A 57 9.47 4.66 15.80
CA SER A 57 9.79 3.31 16.28
C SER A 57 8.62 2.67 17.05
N ILE A 58 7.94 3.44 17.89
CA ILE A 58 6.73 3.01 18.62
C ILE A 58 5.63 2.62 17.64
N GLY A 59 5.37 3.48 16.65
CA GLY A 59 4.41 3.24 15.58
C GLY A 59 4.74 1.98 14.79
N SER A 60 6.01 1.81 14.41
CA SER A 60 6.44 0.64 13.63
C SER A 60 6.26 -0.66 14.41
N VAL A 61 6.68 -0.71 15.68
CA VAL A 61 6.51 -1.89 16.55
C VAL A 61 5.03 -2.17 16.81
N GLY A 62 4.23 -1.14 17.09
CA GLY A 62 2.79 -1.28 17.30
C GLY A 62 2.05 -1.78 16.06
N ALA A 63 2.41 -1.29 14.87
CA ALA A 63 1.85 -1.73 13.61
C ALA A 63 2.22 -3.19 13.32
N LEU A 64 3.49 -3.57 13.49
CA LEU A 64 3.94 -4.96 13.32
C LEU A 64 3.25 -5.92 14.31
N GLY A 65 3.12 -5.51 15.57
CA GLY A 65 2.42 -6.29 16.59
C GLY A 65 0.94 -6.48 16.25
N SER A 66 0.26 -5.40 15.87
CA SER A 66 -1.16 -5.43 15.51
C SER A 66 -1.43 -6.32 14.29
N MET A 67 -0.58 -6.21 13.25
CA MET A 67 -0.65 -7.03 12.04
C MET A 67 -0.42 -8.51 12.34
N SER A 68 0.62 -8.82 13.13
CA SER A 68 0.93 -10.20 13.51
C SER A 68 -0.22 -10.81 14.31
N MET A 69 -0.78 -10.06 15.27
CA MET A 69 -1.87 -10.52 16.14
C MET A 69 -3.17 -10.79 15.36
N ILE A 70 -3.45 -10.02 14.31
CA ILE A 70 -4.62 -10.26 13.45
C ILE A 70 -4.54 -11.60 12.72
N ARG A 71 -3.33 -12.07 12.37
CA ARG A 71 -3.15 -13.37 11.72
C ARG A 71 -3.43 -14.54 12.68
N PHE A 72 -3.19 -14.36 13.98
CA PHE A 72 -3.46 -15.37 15.01
C PHE A 72 -4.87 -15.28 15.61
N THR A 73 -5.60 -14.19 15.36
CA THR A 73 -6.96 -13.99 15.90
C THR A 73 -8.00 -14.67 15.02
N SER A 74 -9.00 -15.32 15.63
CA SER A 74 -10.09 -15.99 14.89
C SER A 74 -10.88 -15.00 14.02
N ILE A 75 -11.30 -15.44 12.83
CA ILE A 75 -11.94 -14.59 11.79
C ILE A 75 -13.20 -13.88 12.30
N ASN A 76 -13.96 -14.51 13.21
CA ASN A 76 -15.22 -13.96 13.72
C ASN A 76 -15.07 -13.17 15.04
N SER A 77 -13.84 -12.90 15.48
CA SER A 77 -13.64 -12.16 16.74
C SER A 77 -13.75 -10.65 16.55
N ASN A 78 -14.52 -10.00 17.44
CA ASN A 78 -14.60 -8.54 17.53
C ASN A 78 -13.22 -7.90 17.80
N SER A 79 -12.27 -8.65 18.36
CA SER A 79 -10.89 -8.19 18.60
C SER A 79 -10.17 -7.81 17.29
N ARG A 80 -10.56 -8.35 16.14
CA ARG A 80 -9.96 -8.00 14.83
C ARG A 80 -10.20 -6.53 14.48
N TRP A 81 -11.38 -5.99 14.77
CA TRP A 81 -11.68 -4.58 14.52
C TRP A 81 -10.85 -3.66 15.41
N GLY A 82 -10.65 -4.04 16.68
CA GLY A 82 -9.76 -3.32 17.59
C GLY A 82 -8.30 -3.34 17.13
N LEU A 83 -7.81 -4.50 16.68
CA LEU A 83 -6.46 -4.63 16.12
C LEU A 83 -6.29 -3.87 14.80
N LEU A 84 -7.34 -3.79 13.97
CA LEU A 84 -7.33 -3.01 12.73
C LEU A 84 -7.26 -1.51 13.01
N LEU A 85 -8.00 -1.04 14.01
CA LEU A 85 -7.92 0.34 14.48
C LEU A 85 -6.53 0.63 15.05
N ALA A 86 -5.99 -0.26 15.90
CA ALA A 86 -4.65 -0.14 16.44
C ALA A 86 -3.59 -0.08 15.33
N TYR A 87 -3.67 -0.98 14.35
CA TYR A 87 -2.79 -0.99 13.19
C TYR A 87 -2.84 0.33 12.42
N SER A 88 -4.04 0.86 12.18
CA SER A 88 -4.23 2.13 11.47
C SER A 88 -3.59 3.30 12.21
N ILE A 89 -3.84 3.44 13.52
CA ILE A 89 -3.23 4.50 14.34
C ILE A 89 -1.71 4.36 14.35
N PHE A 90 -1.19 3.16 14.64
CA PHE A 90 0.24 2.93 14.74
C PHE A 90 0.96 3.13 13.40
N SER A 91 0.35 2.76 12.27
CA SER A 91 0.89 3.07 10.94
C SER A 91 0.97 4.57 10.68
N GLY A 92 -0.01 5.34 11.14
CA GLY A 92 0.01 6.80 11.11
C GLY A 92 1.13 7.39 11.96
N ILE A 93 1.29 6.90 13.20
CA ILE A 93 2.39 7.31 14.09
C ILE A 93 3.74 6.93 13.48
N ALA A 94 3.85 5.78 12.81
CA ALA A 94 5.09 5.31 12.20
C ALA A 94 5.57 6.24 11.08
N ILE A 95 4.65 6.82 10.31
CA ILE A 95 4.98 7.70 9.18
C ILE A 95 5.13 9.17 9.59
N SER A 96 4.77 9.55 10.81
CA SER A 96 4.68 10.96 11.24
C SER A 96 5.96 11.74 10.94
N THR A 97 7.12 11.25 11.41
CA THR A 97 8.42 11.91 11.22
C THR A 97 8.78 12.07 9.74
N PHE A 98 8.38 11.13 8.89
CA PHE A 98 8.59 11.23 7.45
C PHE A 98 7.69 12.31 6.82
N ILE A 99 6.44 12.43 7.24
CA ILE A 99 5.55 13.51 6.82
C ILE A 99 6.07 14.87 7.31
N SER A 100 6.46 15.00 8.58
CA SER A 100 7.02 16.26 9.08
C SER A 100 8.29 16.65 8.32
N PHE A 101 9.13 15.67 7.94
CA PHE A 101 10.30 15.92 7.09
C PHE A 101 9.92 16.46 5.70
N ILE A 102 8.89 15.90 5.06
CA ILE A 102 8.38 16.42 3.77
C ILE A 102 7.83 17.83 3.93
N LEU A 103 7.04 18.10 4.97
CA LEU A 103 6.44 19.41 5.22
C LEU A 103 7.48 20.50 5.54
N ASN A 104 8.64 20.11 6.09
CA ASN A 104 9.75 21.04 6.26
C ASN A 104 10.38 21.46 4.92
N TRP A 105 10.36 20.59 3.92
CA TRP A 105 10.83 20.90 2.56
C TRP A 105 9.76 21.60 1.71
N ASP A 106 8.50 21.17 1.83
CA ASP A 106 7.36 21.74 1.15
C ASP A 106 6.24 22.10 2.15
N PRO A 107 6.27 23.31 2.74
CA PRO A 107 5.28 23.77 3.70
C PRO A 107 3.85 23.83 3.14
N THR A 108 3.70 23.83 1.80
CA THR A 108 2.37 23.84 1.16
C THR A 108 1.70 22.46 1.19
N GLY A 109 2.44 21.39 1.49
CA GLY A 109 1.92 20.02 1.52
C GLY A 109 1.58 19.45 0.14
N ASN A 110 2.00 20.10 -0.94
CA ASN A 110 1.75 19.66 -2.31
C ASN A 110 2.38 18.28 -2.58
N ILE A 111 3.58 18.03 -2.07
CA ILE A 111 4.24 16.71 -2.21
C ILE A 111 3.38 15.62 -1.57
N VAL A 112 2.87 15.84 -0.36
CA VAL A 112 2.03 14.86 0.36
C VAL A 112 0.74 14.60 -0.42
N PHE A 113 0.05 15.66 -0.84
CA PHE A 113 -1.18 15.57 -1.62
C PHE A 113 -0.98 14.84 -2.96
N LEU A 114 0.09 15.18 -3.70
CA LEU A 114 0.41 14.55 -4.98
C LEU A 114 0.75 13.07 -4.80
N SER A 115 1.44 12.72 -3.70
CA SER A 115 1.78 11.33 -3.35
C SER A 115 0.54 10.50 -3.10
N LEU A 116 -0.39 11.01 -2.29
CA LEU A 116 -1.65 10.34 -1.98
C LEU A 116 -2.51 10.16 -3.24
N THR A 117 -2.61 11.21 -4.06
CA THR A 117 -3.39 11.17 -5.30
C THR A 117 -2.79 10.17 -6.29
N SER A 118 -1.46 10.15 -6.45
CA SER A 118 -0.78 9.21 -7.34
C SER A 118 -0.90 7.77 -6.85
N ALA A 119 -0.76 7.54 -5.55
CA ALA A 119 -0.97 6.23 -4.94
C ALA A 119 -2.41 5.75 -5.15
N ALA A 120 -3.41 6.59 -4.91
CA ALA A 120 -4.82 6.27 -5.12
C ALA A 120 -5.12 5.95 -6.60
N LEU A 121 -4.59 6.73 -7.55
CA LEU A 121 -4.79 6.48 -8.98
C LEU A 121 -4.21 5.14 -9.43
N VAL A 122 -2.97 4.85 -9.03
CA VAL A 122 -2.33 3.55 -9.35
C VAL A 122 -3.08 2.41 -8.67
N PHE A 123 -3.41 2.57 -7.38
CA PHE A 123 -4.13 1.56 -6.61
C PHE A 123 -5.49 1.23 -7.23
N LEU A 124 -6.28 2.24 -7.60
CA LEU A 124 -7.56 2.05 -8.27
C LEU A 124 -7.40 1.45 -9.67
N GLY A 125 -6.40 1.88 -10.44
CA GLY A 125 -6.10 1.34 -11.76
C GLY A 125 -5.77 -0.16 -11.73
N PHE A 126 -4.89 -0.57 -10.80
CA PHE A 126 -4.53 -1.99 -10.63
C PHE A 126 -5.66 -2.80 -9.99
N THR A 127 -6.46 -2.20 -9.10
CA THR A 127 -7.70 -2.80 -8.58
C THR A 127 -8.69 -3.10 -9.72
N LEU A 128 -8.90 -2.14 -10.63
CA LEU A 128 -9.79 -2.31 -11.79
C LEU A 128 -9.26 -3.38 -12.74
N SER A 129 -7.94 -3.42 -12.98
CA SER A 129 -7.31 -4.48 -13.75
C SER A 129 -7.44 -5.84 -13.07
N ALA A 130 -7.39 -5.89 -11.74
CA ALA A 130 -7.64 -7.11 -10.99
C ALA A 130 -9.06 -7.60 -11.25
N LEU A 131 -10.10 -6.75 -11.22
CA LEU A 131 -11.50 -7.18 -11.42
C LEU A 131 -11.76 -7.89 -12.76
N THR A 132 -10.94 -7.64 -13.78
CA THR A 132 -11.07 -8.26 -15.12
C THR A 132 -10.06 -9.39 -15.37
N SER A 133 -9.07 -9.57 -14.49
CA SER A 133 -8.01 -10.55 -14.69
C SER A 133 -8.40 -11.93 -14.17
N SER A 134 -7.75 -12.95 -14.72
CA SER A 134 -7.90 -14.33 -14.25
C SER A 134 -7.06 -14.57 -12.99
N ARG A 135 -7.58 -15.43 -12.10
CA ARG A 135 -6.86 -15.90 -10.89
C ARG A 135 -5.47 -16.47 -11.19
N ARG A 136 -5.30 -17.18 -12.30
CA ARG A 136 -4.00 -17.79 -12.64
C ARG A 136 -2.98 -16.73 -13.05
N SER A 137 -3.38 -15.75 -13.86
CA SER A 137 -2.48 -14.67 -14.28
C SER A 137 -2.02 -13.83 -13.09
N THR A 138 -2.91 -13.56 -12.14
CA THR A 138 -2.58 -12.77 -10.95
C THR A 138 -1.66 -13.51 -9.99
N MET A 139 -1.76 -14.84 -9.91
CA MET A 139 -0.80 -15.66 -9.16
C MET A 139 0.64 -15.53 -9.68
N TYR A 140 0.83 -15.45 -11.02
CA TYR A 140 2.15 -15.17 -11.59
C TYR A 140 2.65 -13.77 -11.26
N VAL A 141 1.75 -12.76 -11.28
CA VAL A 141 2.08 -11.39 -10.88
C VAL A 141 2.53 -11.33 -9.42
N GLY A 142 1.82 -12.00 -8.51
CA GLY A 142 2.21 -12.09 -7.09
C GLY A 142 3.57 -12.78 -6.88
N ALA A 143 3.86 -13.85 -7.63
CA ALA A 143 5.16 -14.52 -7.58
C ALA A 143 6.30 -13.64 -8.10
N LEU A 144 6.09 -12.90 -9.18
CA LEU A 144 7.06 -11.94 -9.71
C LEU A 144 7.25 -10.74 -8.76
N ALA A 145 6.18 -10.20 -8.19
CA ALA A 145 6.24 -9.10 -7.24
C ALA A 145 6.99 -9.50 -5.95
N SER A 146 6.68 -10.67 -5.40
CA SER A 146 7.36 -11.18 -4.19
C SER A 146 8.84 -11.48 -4.40
N SER A 147 9.20 -12.10 -5.54
CA SER A 147 10.60 -12.31 -5.90
C SER A 147 11.35 -10.99 -6.13
N ALA A 148 10.71 -10.02 -6.80
CA ALA A 148 11.27 -8.68 -6.97
C ALA A 148 11.54 -8.01 -5.61
N ILE A 149 10.61 -8.08 -4.66
CA ILE A 149 10.80 -7.51 -3.32
C ILE A 149 11.92 -8.20 -2.55
N SER A 150 12.09 -9.52 -2.68
CA SER A 150 13.22 -10.23 -2.08
C SER A 150 14.56 -9.73 -2.64
N VAL A 151 14.66 -9.57 -3.97
CA VAL A 151 15.85 -9.02 -4.61
C VAL A 151 16.10 -7.57 -4.17
N LEU A 152 15.05 -6.74 -4.10
CA LEU A 152 15.15 -5.37 -3.64
C LEU A 152 15.60 -5.27 -2.18
N LEU A 153 15.16 -6.19 -1.31
CA LEU A 153 15.63 -6.26 0.07
C LEU A 153 17.14 -6.51 0.13
N TRP A 154 17.65 -7.48 -0.64
CA TRP A 154 19.08 -7.75 -0.70
C TRP A 154 19.87 -6.58 -1.29
N LEU A 155 19.33 -5.93 -2.32
CA LEU A 155 19.92 -4.71 -2.89
C LEU A 155 19.94 -3.56 -1.90
N SER A 156 18.88 -3.37 -1.12
CA SER A 156 18.76 -2.34 -0.09
C SER A 156 19.83 -2.53 0.99
N LEU A 157 19.98 -3.76 1.49
CA LEU A 157 21.03 -4.12 2.44
C LEU A 157 22.41 -3.90 1.85
N ALA A 158 22.65 -4.35 0.62
CA ALA A 158 23.93 -4.16 -0.05
C ALA A 158 24.25 -2.67 -0.26
N ASN A 159 23.24 -1.86 -0.56
CA ASN A 159 23.40 -0.42 -0.73
C ASN A 159 23.76 0.26 0.59
N ILE A 160 23.15 -0.13 1.72
CA ILE A 160 23.46 0.42 3.03
C ILE A 160 24.90 0.06 3.45
N PHE A 161 25.31 -1.20 3.30
CA PHE A 161 26.59 -1.69 3.82
C PHE A 161 27.79 -1.48 2.88
N PHE A 162 27.59 -1.45 1.56
CA PHE A 162 28.70 -1.45 0.59
C PHE A 162 28.69 -0.26 -0.37
N PHE A 163 27.56 0.04 -1.02
CA PHE A 163 27.55 0.95 -2.19
C PHE A 163 27.22 2.42 -1.87
N GLN A 164 26.31 2.66 -0.94
CA GLN A 164 25.78 3.98 -0.55
C GLN A 164 25.44 4.88 -1.77
N SER A 165 24.86 4.28 -2.81
CA SER A 165 24.59 4.91 -4.10
C SER A 165 23.18 5.48 -4.19
N SER A 166 23.08 6.76 -4.57
CA SER A 166 21.79 7.44 -4.84
C SER A 166 21.06 6.86 -6.06
N ASN A 167 21.80 6.32 -7.03
CA ASN A 167 21.20 5.72 -8.23
C ASN A 167 20.57 4.36 -7.92
N LEU A 168 21.22 3.55 -7.07
CA LEU A 168 20.65 2.29 -6.59
C LEU A 168 19.39 2.54 -5.76
N PHE A 169 19.40 3.56 -4.90
CA PHE A 169 18.20 3.97 -4.15
C PHE A 169 17.05 4.38 -5.09
N SER A 170 17.32 5.15 -6.15
CA SER A 170 16.31 5.47 -7.15
C SER A 170 15.76 4.23 -7.85
N PHE A 171 16.64 3.32 -8.27
CA PHE A 171 16.21 2.08 -8.91
C PHE A 171 15.31 1.26 -7.99
N GLU A 172 15.68 1.08 -6.72
CA GLU A 172 14.91 0.36 -5.72
C GLU A 172 13.51 0.97 -5.50
N LEU A 173 13.45 2.30 -5.50
CA LEU A 173 12.21 3.05 -5.34
C LEU A 173 11.23 2.80 -6.49
N TYR A 174 11.69 2.92 -7.74
CA TYR A 174 10.86 2.68 -8.93
C TYR A 174 10.54 1.20 -9.17
N ALA A 175 11.53 0.32 -9.01
CA ALA A 175 11.35 -1.12 -9.19
C ALA A 175 10.35 -1.68 -8.17
N GLY A 176 10.45 -1.27 -6.91
CA GLY A 176 9.46 -1.72 -5.94
C GLY A 176 8.12 -1.00 -6.08
N LEU A 177 8.04 0.22 -6.66
CA LEU A 177 6.75 0.83 -6.98
C LEU A 177 5.97 -0.06 -7.94
N LEU A 178 6.64 -0.61 -8.96
CA LEU A 178 6.08 -1.60 -9.87
C LEU A 178 5.65 -2.87 -9.11
N ALA A 179 6.49 -3.38 -8.20
CA ALA A 179 6.18 -4.58 -7.43
C ALA A 179 4.95 -4.41 -6.53
N PHE A 180 4.84 -3.28 -5.81
CA PHE A 180 3.69 -2.98 -4.97
C PHE A 180 2.42 -2.71 -5.78
N ALA A 181 2.52 -2.11 -6.97
CA ALA A 181 1.39 -2.03 -7.88
C ALA A 181 0.92 -3.44 -8.32
N GLY A 182 1.86 -4.36 -8.56
CA GLY A 182 1.57 -5.77 -8.78
C GLY A 182 0.89 -6.45 -7.58
N PHE A 183 1.29 -6.12 -6.35
CA PHE A 183 0.62 -6.63 -5.15
C PHE A 183 -0.81 -6.14 -5.01
N VAL A 184 -1.11 -4.87 -5.31
CA VAL A 184 -2.51 -4.39 -5.34
C VAL A 184 -3.39 -5.29 -6.20
N MET A 185 -2.89 -5.63 -7.39
CA MET A 185 -3.61 -6.52 -8.31
C MET A 185 -3.76 -7.94 -7.75
N TYR A 186 -2.70 -8.48 -7.16
CA TYR A 186 -2.69 -9.80 -6.54
C TYR A 186 -3.62 -9.90 -5.33
N ASP A 187 -3.53 -8.96 -4.38
CA ASP A 187 -4.32 -8.95 -3.15
C ASP A 187 -5.79 -8.68 -3.44
N THR A 188 -6.12 -7.77 -4.34
CA THR A 188 -7.51 -7.56 -4.80
C THR A 188 -8.11 -8.87 -5.35
N GLN A 189 -7.34 -9.60 -6.17
CA GLN A 189 -7.79 -10.87 -6.74
C GLN A 189 -7.92 -11.98 -5.70
N MET A 190 -6.98 -12.09 -4.76
CA MET A 190 -7.10 -13.01 -3.63
C MET A 190 -8.32 -12.71 -2.77
N ILE A 191 -8.65 -11.43 -2.53
CA ILE A 191 -9.84 -11.03 -1.78
C ILE A 191 -11.11 -11.50 -2.51
N ILE A 192 -11.17 -11.33 -3.84
CA ILE A 192 -12.28 -11.79 -4.67
C ILE A 192 -12.41 -13.32 -4.61
N ASP A 193 -11.30 -14.05 -4.76
CA ASP A 193 -11.28 -15.51 -4.70
C ASP A 193 -11.73 -16.04 -3.34
N ARG A 194 -11.21 -15.46 -2.25
CA ARG A 194 -11.59 -15.81 -0.87
C ARG A 194 -13.08 -15.54 -0.63
N ALA A 195 -13.58 -14.39 -1.10
CA ALA A 195 -14.99 -14.04 -0.98
C ALA A 195 -15.90 -14.97 -1.81
N ASN A 196 -15.46 -15.38 -3.01
CA ASN A 196 -16.15 -16.40 -3.81
C ASN A 196 -16.17 -17.77 -3.11
N ALA A 197 -15.13 -18.10 -2.34
CA ALA A 197 -15.06 -19.29 -1.49
C ALA A 197 -15.87 -19.16 -0.17
N GLY A 198 -16.55 -18.03 0.06
CA GLY A 198 -17.36 -17.78 1.26
C GLY A 198 -16.61 -17.17 2.44
N ILE A 199 -15.32 -16.84 2.28
CA ILE A 199 -14.50 -16.20 3.32
C ILE A 199 -14.68 -14.69 3.25
N MET A 200 -15.55 -14.15 4.10
CA MET A 200 -15.92 -12.72 4.14
C MET A 200 -15.22 -11.96 5.29
N ASP A 201 -13.88 -12.05 5.37
CA ASP A 201 -13.09 -11.39 6.42
C ASP A 201 -12.79 -9.92 6.08
N ILE A 202 -13.69 -9.01 6.42
CA ILE A 202 -13.53 -7.57 6.12
C ILE A 202 -12.25 -7.00 6.76
N PRO A 203 -11.96 -7.19 8.07
CA PRO A 203 -10.77 -6.62 8.68
C PRO A 203 -9.46 -7.14 8.09
N GLY A 204 -9.36 -8.45 7.84
CA GLY A 204 -8.16 -9.04 7.25
C GLY A 204 -7.89 -8.52 5.84
N HIS A 205 -8.93 -8.49 5.00
CA HIS A 205 -8.83 -8.00 3.62
C HIS A 205 -8.54 -6.49 3.56
N ALA A 206 -9.08 -5.70 4.48
CA ALA A 206 -8.82 -4.25 4.52
C ALA A 206 -7.37 -3.93 4.89
N ILE A 207 -6.76 -4.69 5.81
CA ILE A 207 -5.33 -4.51 6.16
C ILE A 207 -4.41 -4.89 5.00
N GLU A 208 -4.70 -5.99 4.28
CA GLU A 208 -3.96 -6.38 3.07
C GLU A 208 -3.92 -5.21 2.07
N LEU A 209 -5.08 -4.66 1.70
CA LEU A 209 -5.16 -3.51 0.79
C LEU A 209 -4.54 -2.22 1.36
N PHE A 210 -4.64 -1.99 2.68
CA PHE A 210 -4.04 -0.81 3.31
C PHE A 210 -2.52 -0.85 3.22
N MET A 211 -1.89 -2.01 3.42
CA MET A 211 -0.44 -2.15 3.30
C MET A 211 0.05 -1.81 1.91
N ASP A 212 -0.66 -2.27 0.88
CA ASP A 212 -0.32 -1.95 -0.51
C ASP A 212 -0.46 -0.45 -0.79
N LEU A 213 -1.57 0.16 -0.38
CA LEU A 213 -1.80 1.60 -0.56
C LEU A 213 -0.77 2.43 0.21
N TYR A 214 -0.46 2.05 1.46
CA TYR A 214 0.54 2.70 2.31
C TYR A 214 1.93 2.62 1.67
N ALA A 215 2.31 1.46 1.15
CA ALA A 215 3.59 1.27 0.46
C ALA A 215 3.69 2.10 -0.83
N LEU A 216 2.62 2.16 -1.64
CA LEU A 216 2.55 3.04 -2.81
C LEU A 216 2.71 4.50 -2.40
N PHE A 217 2.01 4.95 -1.36
CA PHE A 217 2.09 6.31 -0.84
C PHE A 217 3.52 6.69 -0.43
N VAL A 218 4.16 5.86 0.41
CA VAL A 218 5.55 6.10 0.87
C VAL A 218 6.51 6.20 -0.32
N ARG A 219 6.33 5.35 -1.34
CA ARG A 219 7.19 5.37 -2.53
C ARG A 219 6.99 6.62 -3.35
N PHE A 220 5.75 7.01 -3.64
CA PHE A 220 5.47 8.27 -4.34
C PHE A 220 5.99 9.49 -3.58
N ALA A 221 5.83 9.52 -2.26
CA ALA A 221 6.35 10.58 -1.41
C ALA A 221 7.87 10.70 -1.51
N ASN A 222 8.60 9.59 -1.46
CA ASN A 222 10.05 9.59 -1.68
C ASN A 222 10.43 10.04 -3.09
N ILE A 223 9.69 9.63 -4.14
CA ILE A 223 9.96 10.03 -5.53
C ILE A 223 9.82 11.55 -5.68
N PHE A 224 8.71 12.11 -5.21
CA PHE A 224 8.43 13.53 -5.35
C PHE A 224 9.35 14.39 -4.47
N LEU A 225 9.66 13.93 -3.25
CA LEU A 225 10.62 14.59 -2.38
C LEU A 225 12.03 14.64 -3.02
N LYS A 226 12.51 13.50 -3.55
CA LYS A 226 13.80 13.45 -4.25
C LYS A 226 13.83 14.42 -5.44
N LYS A 227 12.76 14.43 -6.23
CA LYS A 227 12.63 15.34 -7.39
C LYS A 227 12.67 16.81 -6.98
N GLU A 228 12.00 17.19 -5.89
CA GLU A 228 12.02 18.58 -5.42
C GLU A 228 13.40 18.98 -4.87
N MET A 229 14.07 18.10 -4.12
CA MET A 229 15.44 18.32 -3.65
C MET A 229 16.44 18.52 -4.81
N GLU A 230 16.33 17.72 -5.87
CA GLU A 230 17.16 17.87 -7.09
C GLU A 230 16.88 19.22 -7.78
N ARG A 231 15.60 19.58 -7.93
CA ARG A 231 15.19 20.86 -8.53
C ARG A 231 15.73 22.05 -7.77
N GLU A 232 15.71 22.02 -6.45
CA GLU A 232 16.23 23.10 -5.63
C GLU A 232 17.77 23.20 -5.72
N ASN A 233 18.46 22.07 -5.71
CA ASN A 233 19.91 22.02 -5.89
C ASN A 233 20.35 22.60 -7.24
N ASP A 234 19.61 22.31 -8.31
CA ASP A 234 19.89 22.86 -9.64
C ASP A 234 19.66 24.37 -9.72
N LYS A 235 18.60 24.89 -9.08
CA LYS A 235 18.38 26.35 -8.95
C LYS A 235 19.56 27.03 -8.26
N ARG A 236 20.02 26.46 -7.13
CA ARG A 236 21.18 26.97 -6.37
C ARG A 236 22.47 26.92 -7.20
N ARG A 237 22.69 25.88 -8.01
CA ARG A 237 23.84 25.77 -8.92
C ARG A 237 23.82 26.84 -10.01
N ARG A 238 22.66 27.10 -10.63
CA ARG A 238 22.50 28.14 -11.66
C ARG A 238 22.76 29.54 -11.11
N GLN A 239 22.27 29.85 -9.91
CA GLN A 239 22.53 31.13 -9.24
C GLN A 239 24.02 31.33 -8.98
N ARG A 240 24.73 30.31 -8.48
CA ARG A 240 26.19 30.37 -8.25
C ARG A 240 27.00 30.51 -9.55
N GLY A 241 26.56 29.89 -10.64
CA GLY A 241 27.17 30.03 -11.96
C GLY A 241 26.98 31.43 -12.56
N GLY A 242 25.79 32.00 -12.43
CA GLY A 242 25.50 33.37 -12.91
C GLY A 242 26.32 34.45 -12.20
N PHE A 243 26.57 34.29 -10.89
CA PHE A 243 27.42 35.21 -10.12
C PHE A 243 28.90 35.18 -10.51
N ARG A 244 29.39 34.10 -11.14
CA ARG A 244 30.77 34.01 -11.62
C ARG A 244 30.97 34.73 -12.96
N LEU A 245 29.98 34.65 -13.85
CA LEU A 245 30.01 35.29 -15.18
C LEU A 245 29.84 36.81 -15.14
N GLN A 246 29.34 37.39 -14.03
CA GLN A 246 29.26 38.84 -13.83
C GLN A 246 30.53 39.46 -13.19
N ARG A 247 31.53 38.65 -12.82
CA ARG A 247 32.80 39.13 -12.22
C ARG A 247 34.01 39.03 -13.16
N GLU A 248 33.82 38.52 -14.37
CA GLU A 248 34.80 38.52 -15.46
C GLU A 248 34.41 39.57 -16.48
#